data_AF-A0A3M1VCN9-F1
#
_entry.id   AF-A0A3M1VCN9-F1
#
_cell.length_a   1.000
_cell.length_b   1.000
_cell.length_c   1.000
_cell.angle_alpha   90.00
_cell.angle_beta   90.00
_cell.angle_gamma   90.00
#
_symmetry.space_group_name_H-M   'P 1'
#
loop_
_entity.id
_entity.type
_entity.pdbx_description
1 polymer ?
#
loop_
_entity_poly.entity_id
_entity_poly.type
_entity_poly.pdbx_seq_one_letter_code
_entity_poly.pdbx_strand_id
1 'polypeptide(L)'
;MHADSHSELRRSPARSVSRRRFLARSAAAMASTIGVPAVITAAKSDSKLILGQGEYRYEVQHDWPQLPRKYQWQTTHNVALDKAGNLYVIHEGRADRKDHPA
;
A
#
# COMPACT_ATOMS: atom_id res chain seq x y z
N MET A 1 52.23 42.91 23.49
CA MET A 1 50.95 42.66 22.82
C MET A 1 51.28 41.86 21.56
N HIS A 2 51.41 40.54 21.63
CA HIS A 2 50.30 39.60 21.52
C HIS A 2 50.75 38.23 22.02
N ALA A 3 49.87 37.56 22.77
CA ALA A 3 49.98 36.17 23.15
C ALA A 3 49.23 35.33 22.11
N ASP A 4 49.89 34.30 21.56
CA ASP A 4 49.20 33.25 20.80
C ASP A 4 48.79 32.14 21.76
N SER A 5 47.49 32.07 22.04
CA SER A 5 46.85 30.98 22.77
C SER A 5 46.10 30.12 21.76
N HIS A 6 46.65 28.94 21.46
CA HIS A 6 45.93 27.91 20.70
C HIS A 6 44.78 27.36 21.55
N SER A 7 43.53 27.63 21.14
CA SER A 7 42.36 27.08 21.82
C SER A 7 42.12 25.62 21.41
N GLU A 8 42.37 24.69 22.32
CA GLU A 8 41.90 23.31 22.17
C GLU A 8 40.38 23.24 22.43
N LEU A 9 39.60 22.91 21.39
CA LEU A 9 38.18 22.63 21.50
C LEU A 9 37.97 21.31 22.26
N ARG A 10 37.65 21.43 23.56
CA ARG A 10 37.16 20.32 24.39
C ARG A 10 35.86 19.76 23.81
N ARG A 11 35.92 18.61 23.14
CA ARG A 11 34.70 17.84 22.79
C ARG A 11 34.05 17.30 24.05
N SER A 12 32.81 17.71 24.32
CA SER A 12 31.98 17.08 25.36
C SER A 12 31.63 15.63 24.96
N PRO A 13 31.70 14.65 25.89
CA PRO A 13 31.29 13.29 25.57
C PRO A 13 29.78 13.25 25.35
N ALA A 14 29.36 12.71 24.20
CA ALA A 14 27.97 12.42 23.94
C ALA A 14 27.46 11.42 24.99
N ARG A 15 26.38 11.78 25.72
CA ARG A 15 25.71 10.87 26.66
C ARG A 15 25.16 9.68 25.86
N SER A 16 25.84 8.55 25.92
CA SER A 16 25.39 7.32 25.28
C SER A 16 24.20 6.75 26.04
N VAL A 17 23.05 6.65 25.36
CA VAL A 17 21.91 5.91 25.90
C VAL A 17 22.26 4.43 25.84
N SER A 18 22.60 3.86 26.99
CA SER A 18 22.88 2.43 27.11
C SER A 18 21.63 1.62 26.76
N ARG A 19 21.80 0.62 25.88
CA ARG A 19 20.76 -0.36 25.52
C ARG A 19 20.06 -0.95 26.75
N ARG A 20 20.83 -1.16 27.84
CA ARG A 20 20.34 -1.71 29.11
C ARG A 20 19.36 -0.75 29.82
N ARG A 21 19.62 0.56 29.75
CA ARG A 21 18.75 1.60 30.32
C ARG A 21 17.48 1.80 29.49
N PHE A 22 17.57 1.60 28.18
CA PHE A 22 16.40 1.60 27.29
C PHE A 22 15.48 0.40 27.59
N LEU A 23 16.04 -0.82 27.63
CA LEU A 23 15.27 -2.03 27.95
C LEU A 23 14.62 -1.98 29.34
N ALA A 24 15.34 -1.49 30.35
CA ALA A 24 14.81 -1.34 31.70
C ALA A 24 13.62 -0.37 31.78
N ARG A 25 13.56 0.64 30.90
CA ARG A 25 12.44 1.59 30.82
C ARG A 25 11.24 1.02 30.07
N SER A 26 11.45 0.21 29.04
CA SER A 26 10.37 -0.42 28.27
C SER A 26 9.59 -1.47 29.07
N ALA A 27 10.22 -2.13 30.05
CA ALA A 27 9.58 -3.16 30.87
C ALA A 27 8.55 -2.61 31.87
N ALA A 28 8.65 -1.34 32.26
CA ALA A 28 7.74 -0.72 33.24
C ALA A 28 6.35 -0.35 32.67
N ALA A 29 6.16 -0.42 31.34
CA ALA A 29 4.92 -0.01 30.68
C ALA A 29 3.92 -1.16 30.41
N MET A 30 4.25 -2.42 30.76
CA MET A 30 3.49 -3.61 30.36
C MET A 30 2.53 -4.16 31.43
N ALA A 31 2.21 -3.38 32.47
CA ALA A 31 1.42 -3.87 33.60
C ALA A 31 -0.12 -3.76 33.43
N SER A 32 -0.65 -3.27 32.30
CA SER A 32 -2.10 -3.03 32.16
C SER A 32 -2.78 -3.47 30.86
N THR A 33 -2.12 -4.16 29.93
CA THR A 33 -2.78 -4.64 28.70
C THR A 33 -2.99 -6.16 28.72
N ILE A 34 -3.81 -6.64 29.66
CA ILE A 34 -4.37 -7.98 29.56
C ILE A 34 -5.42 -7.96 28.44
N GLY A 35 -5.06 -8.49 27.27
CA GLY A 35 -5.97 -9.42 26.59
C GLY A 35 -6.74 -8.98 25.34
N VAL A 36 -6.39 -7.90 24.63
CA VAL A 36 -6.97 -7.67 23.30
C VAL A 36 -5.86 -7.47 22.27
N PRO A 37 -5.76 -8.33 21.22
CA PRO A 37 -4.95 -8.00 20.07
C PRO A 37 -5.48 -6.70 19.48
N ALA A 38 -4.70 -5.62 19.54
CA ALA A 38 -4.97 -4.42 18.77
C ALA A 38 -4.74 -4.74 17.29
N VAL A 39 -5.68 -5.48 16.68
CA VAL A 39 -5.73 -5.64 15.24
C VAL A 39 -6.21 -4.30 14.70
N ILE A 40 -5.25 -3.40 14.44
CA ILE A 40 -5.49 -2.24 13.60
C ILE A 40 -5.67 -2.79 12.19
N THR A 41 -6.86 -3.32 11.88
CA THR A 41 -7.27 -3.45 10.50
C THR A 41 -7.50 -2.02 10.03
N ALA A 42 -6.61 -1.50 9.19
CA ALA A 42 -6.99 -0.36 8.39
C ALA A 42 -8.17 -0.85 7.56
N ALA A 43 -9.39 -0.43 7.93
CA ALA A 43 -10.52 -0.54 7.04
C ALA A 43 -10.08 0.21 5.78
N LYS A 44 -9.76 -0.52 4.71
CA LYS A 44 -9.84 0.07 3.38
C LYS A 44 -11.32 0.35 3.18
N SER A 45 -11.78 1.47 3.73
CA SER A 45 -12.95 2.16 3.24
C SER A 45 -12.81 2.18 1.72
N ASP A 46 -13.91 1.98 1.00
CA ASP A 46 -14.05 2.07 -0.47
C ASP A 46 -13.60 3.44 -0.99
N SER A 47 -12.33 3.75 -0.76
CA SER A 47 -11.71 4.99 -1.11
C SER A 47 -11.43 4.89 -2.59
N LYS A 48 -12.07 5.79 -3.31
CA LYS A 48 -11.93 5.97 -4.74
C LYS A 48 -10.43 5.94 -5.09
N LEU A 49 -10.01 4.90 -5.79
CA LEU A 49 -8.62 4.80 -6.22
C LEU A 49 -8.41 5.80 -7.35
N ILE A 50 -7.67 6.87 -7.07
CA ILE A 50 -7.36 7.90 -8.05
C ILE A 50 -5.96 7.67 -8.60
N LEU A 51 -5.85 7.57 -9.93
CA LEU A 51 -4.60 7.52 -10.68
C LEU A 51 -4.27 8.90 -11.26
N GLY A 52 -2.99 9.16 -11.50
CA GLY A 52 -2.50 10.41 -12.09
C GLY A 52 -2.33 11.56 -11.09
N GLN A 53 -1.94 12.74 -11.60
CA GLN A 53 -1.60 13.93 -10.80
C GLN A 53 -1.97 15.22 -11.55
N GLY A 54 -2.03 16.34 -10.83
CA GLY A 54 -2.41 17.64 -11.40
C GLY A 54 -3.82 17.62 -11.99
N GLU A 55 -3.96 18.06 -13.24
CA GLU A 55 -5.23 18.08 -13.98
C GLU A 55 -5.64 16.69 -14.53
N TYR A 56 -4.69 15.76 -14.66
CA TYR A 56 -4.96 14.43 -15.23
C TYR A 56 -5.13 13.41 -14.12
N ARG A 57 -6.33 13.39 -13.53
CA ARG A 57 -6.69 12.47 -12.45
C ARG A 57 -7.88 11.63 -12.86
N TYR A 58 -7.76 10.32 -12.72
CA TYR A 58 -8.78 9.35 -13.14
C TYR A 58 -9.19 8.49 -11.96
N GLU A 59 -10.50 8.37 -11.74
CA GLU A 59 -11.07 7.45 -10.76
C GLU A 59 -11.17 6.05 -11.36
N VAL A 60 -10.61 5.06 -10.67
CA VAL A 60 -10.76 3.66 -11.04
C VAL A 60 -12.12 3.18 -10.58
N GLN A 61 -12.96 2.79 -11.54
CA GLN A 61 -14.18 2.05 -11.27
C GLN A 61 -13.85 0.55 -11.24
N HIS A 62 -13.80 -0.01 -10.04
CA HIS A 62 -13.58 -1.43 -9.84
C HIS A 62 -14.82 -2.24 -10.26
N ASP A 63 -14.61 -3.54 -10.55
CA ASP A 63 -15.67 -4.49 -10.88
C ASP A 63 -16.53 -4.09 -12.09
N TRP A 64 -15.94 -3.39 -13.05
CA TRP A 64 -16.56 -3.08 -14.33
C TRP A 64 -15.68 -3.56 -15.49
N PRO A 65 -16.26 -4.19 -16.53
CA PRO A 65 -17.68 -4.50 -16.71
C PRO A 65 -18.11 -5.84 -16.08
N GLN A 66 -19.39 -5.95 -15.75
CA GLN A 66 -20.01 -7.18 -15.26
C GLN A 66 -20.53 -8.04 -16.42
N LEU A 67 -20.15 -9.32 -16.42
CA LEU A 67 -20.60 -10.26 -17.43
C LEU A 67 -21.98 -10.84 -17.09
N PRO A 68 -22.81 -11.20 -18.09
CA PRO A 68 -24.02 -11.97 -17.84
C PRO A 68 -23.68 -13.31 -17.16
N ARG A 69 -24.56 -13.79 -16.27
CA ARG A 69 -24.31 -14.91 -15.32
C ARG A 69 -23.65 -16.16 -15.89
N LYS A 70 -23.90 -16.50 -17.16
CA LYS A 70 -23.35 -17.72 -17.80
C LYS A 70 -21.91 -17.57 -18.28
N TYR A 71 -21.36 -16.35 -18.31
CA TYR A 71 -20.02 -16.04 -18.76
C TYR A 71 -19.12 -15.71 -17.56
N GLN A 72 -17.83 -16.01 -17.70
CA GLN A 72 -16.78 -15.63 -16.78
C GLN A 72 -15.59 -15.12 -17.58
N TRP A 73 -14.83 -14.17 -17.02
CA TRP A 73 -13.58 -13.74 -17.62
C TRP A 73 -12.58 -14.89 -17.65
N GLN A 74 -11.84 -14.99 -18.75
CA GLN A 74 -10.73 -15.92 -18.93
C GLN A 74 -9.50 -15.15 -19.43
N THR A 75 -8.66 -15.76 -20.26
CA THR A 75 -7.42 -15.13 -20.73
C THR A 75 -7.74 -14.01 -21.72
N THR A 76 -7.76 -12.76 -21.26
CA THR A 76 -8.06 -11.59 -22.10
C THR A 76 -6.81 -11.13 -22.84
N HIS A 77 -6.93 -11.00 -24.16
CA HIS A 77 -5.84 -10.60 -25.05
C HIS A 77 -5.92 -9.14 -25.45
N ASN A 78 -7.14 -8.62 -25.66
CA ASN A 78 -7.32 -7.24 -26.13
C ASN A 78 -8.70 -6.68 -25.76
N VAL A 79 -8.79 -5.34 -25.77
CA VAL A 79 -10.02 -4.58 -25.62
C VAL A 79 -10.08 -3.43 -26.64
N ALA A 80 -11.29 -3.11 -27.12
CA ALA A 80 -11.51 -1.97 -28.01
C ALA A 80 -12.85 -1.27 -27.68
N LEU A 81 -12.92 0.03 -27.95
CA LEU A 81 -14.13 0.83 -27.81
C LEU A 81 -14.51 1.42 -29.17
N ASP A 82 -15.80 1.45 -29.50
CA ASP A 82 -16.32 2.16 -30.68
C ASP A 82 -16.87 3.55 -30.33
N LYS A 83 -17.33 4.28 -31.35
CA LYS A 83 -17.93 5.62 -31.21
C LYS A 83 -19.27 5.62 -30.45
N ALA A 84 -19.93 4.47 -30.36
CA ALA A 84 -21.18 4.32 -29.61
C ALA A 84 -20.93 3.94 -28.13
N GLY A 85 -19.67 3.70 -27.74
CA GLY A 85 -19.29 3.32 -26.40
C GLY A 85 -19.40 1.82 -26.12
N ASN A 86 -19.50 0.97 -27.16
CA ASN A 86 -19.49 -0.48 -26.97
C ASN A 86 -18.06 -0.96 -26.69
N LEU A 87 -17.90 -1.74 -25.62
CA LEU A 87 -16.65 -2.39 -25.26
C LEU A 87 -16.58 -3.80 -25.85
N TYR A 88 -15.59 -4.02 -26.70
CA TYR A 88 -15.26 -5.31 -27.29
C TYR A 88 -14.08 -5.90 -26.54
N VAL A 89 -14.19 -7.17 -26.14
CA VAL A 89 -13.12 -7.89 -25.46
C VAL A 89 -12.83 -9.17 -26.23
N ILE A 90 -11.57 -9.38 -26.60
CA ILE A 90 -11.10 -10.64 -27.20
C ILE A 90 -10.41 -11.43 -26.11
N HIS A 91 -10.93 -12.62 -25.83
CA HIS A 91 -10.35 -13.53 -24.86
C HIS A 91 -10.33 -14.96 -25.40
N GLU A 92 -9.53 -15.81 -24.77
CA GLU A 92 -9.39 -17.21 -25.12
C GLU A 92 -10.00 -18.11 -24.05
N GLY A 93 -10.71 -19.14 -24.53
CA GLY A 93 -11.29 -20.20 -23.72
C GLY A 93 -10.23 -21.08 -23.06
N ARG A 94 -10.45 -21.52 -21.83
CA ARG A 94 -9.64 -22.54 -21.18
C ARG A 94 -10.09 -23.93 -21.65
N ALA A 95 -9.15 -24.73 -22.14
CA ALA A 95 -9.43 -26.07 -22.65
C ALA A 95 -10.05 -27.03 -21.63
N ASP A 96 -9.81 -26.82 -20.33
CA ASP A 96 -10.38 -27.60 -19.23
C ASP A 96 -11.84 -27.26 -18.93
N ARG A 97 -12.40 -26.18 -19.51
CA ARG A 97 -13.77 -25.70 -19.29
C ARG A 97 -14.60 -25.78 -20.56
N LYS A 98 -14.89 -27.00 -21.01
CA LYS A 98 -15.61 -27.29 -22.27
C LYS A 98 -17.02 -26.71 -22.33
N ASP A 99 -17.70 -26.62 -21.18
CA ASP A 99 -19.07 -26.10 -21.10
C ASP A 99 -19.11 -24.57 -20.95
N HIS A 100 -17.94 -23.91 -20.82
CA HIS A 100 -17.90 -22.47 -20.75
C HIS A 100 -18.19 -21.88 -22.14
N PRO A 101 -19.13 -20.93 -22.26
CA PRO A 101 -19.36 -20.21 -23.51
C PRO A 101 -18.25 -19.18 -23.68
N ALA A 102 -17.03 -19.65 -23.99
CA ALA A 102 -15.93 -18.78 -24.37
C ALA A 102 -16.16 -18.21 -25.77
#